data_AF-A0A1R3JBG6-F1
#
_entry.id   AF-A0A1R3JBG6-F1
#
_cell.length_a   1.000
_cell.length_b   1.000
_cell.length_c   1.000
_cell.angle_alpha   90.00
_cell.angle_beta   90.00
_cell.angle_gamma   90.00
#
_symmetry.space_group_name_H-M   'P 1'
#
loop_
_entity.id
_entity.type
_entity.pdbx_description
1 polymer ?
#
loop_
_entity_poly.entity_id
_entity_poly.type
_entity_poly.pdbx_seq_one_letter_code
_entity_poly.pdbx_strand_id
1 'polypeptide(L)'
;MAATKKLSSFFPLLSLLCFISIFFLLSLSRNASISSSPTHPQFLRFKPITAANVTTGSDTDASEESPCDYSDGSWIYDPDFRFDRYDSSCKEIFKGWNCILNNKSNARDIVKWRWKPRNCNLPPFDPLKFLQTYKDTNIGFVGDSLNRNMFVSLFCTLKRASSEVKKWRPAGADRGFTFLQYNLTIAYHRTNLLARYGRWSANGNGGKLEALGYGEGYRVDIDIPDGTWEKATSFHDILIFNTGHWWWAPSKFDPVKSPMLFFEKGQPVLPPIPPDDGLDKVLKHMIQFVEKTTKSSAIKLFRTQSPRHFEGGDWDQGGSCQRSQPLLPEQVEDIFSVKNNGTNVEARLVNQHLYKALEGSNFHFLDITHMSEFRADAHPSSAGGKKHDDCMHWCLPGITDTWNDLLVTHLNGLKVRN
;
A
#
# COMPACT_ATOMS: atom_id res chain seq x y z
N MET A 1 -76.54 -2.17 -35.35
CA MET A 1 -75.67 -1.24 -34.60
C MET A 1 -74.40 -2.03 -34.28
N ALA A 2 -73.33 -1.89 -35.06
CA ALA A 2 -72.24 -0.90 -34.86
C ALA A 2 -71.58 -1.06 -33.47
N ALA A 3 -70.26 -1.15 -33.26
CA ALA A 3 -69.08 -1.28 -34.10
C ALA A 3 -67.93 -1.74 -33.18
N THR A 4 -66.93 -2.41 -33.76
CA THR A 4 -65.56 -2.70 -33.31
C THR A 4 -64.93 -1.89 -32.17
N LYS A 5 -64.05 -2.54 -31.37
CA LYS A 5 -62.65 -2.11 -31.21
C LYS A 5 -61.74 -3.23 -30.66
N LYS A 6 -60.95 -3.83 -31.56
CA LYS A 6 -59.67 -4.50 -31.25
C LYS A 6 -58.68 -3.41 -30.82
N LEU A 7 -58.29 -3.38 -29.56
CA LEU A 7 -57.21 -2.50 -29.08
C LEU A 7 -56.35 -3.25 -28.03
N SER A 8 -55.61 -4.27 -28.45
CA SER A 8 -54.63 -4.91 -27.53
C SER A 8 -53.33 -5.40 -28.19
N SER A 9 -53.08 -5.10 -29.47
CA SER A 9 -51.90 -5.63 -30.19
C SER A 9 -50.77 -4.60 -30.43
N PHE A 10 -50.98 -3.31 -30.12
CA PHE A 10 -50.02 -2.25 -30.47
C PHE A 10 -49.11 -1.79 -29.31
N PHE A 11 -49.45 -2.14 -28.08
CA PHE A 11 -48.67 -1.75 -26.88
C PHE A 11 -47.23 -2.30 -26.83
N PRO A 12 -46.97 -3.59 -27.13
CA PRO A 12 -45.61 -4.12 -27.06
C PRO A 12 -44.71 -3.56 -28.18
N LEU A 13 -45.29 -3.25 -29.34
CA LEU A 13 -44.55 -2.66 -30.46
C LEU A 13 -44.10 -1.21 -30.17
N LEU A 14 -44.98 -0.44 -29.52
CA LEU A 14 -44.68 0.94 -29.13
C LEU A 14 -43.60 1.00 -28.04
N SER A 15 -43.64 0.06 -27.09
CA SER A 15 -42.61 -0.06 -26.05
C SER A 15 -41.23 -0.40 -26.64
N LEU A 16 -41.17 -1.34 -27.59
CA LEU A 16 -39.93 -1.72 -28.26
C LEU A 16 -39.32 -0.57 -29.07
N LEU A 17 -40.15 0.21 -29.76
CA LEU A 17 -39.71 1.41 -30.50
C LEU A 17 -39.15 2.50 -29.57
N CYS A 18 -39.76 2.71 -28.40
CA CYS A 18 -39.24 3.63 -27.40
C CYS A 18 -37.87 3.18 -26.86
N PHE A 19 -37.68 1.88 -26.59
CA PHE A 19 -36.39 1.36 -26.13
C PHE A 19 -35.28 1.51 -27.18
N ILE A 20 -35.57 1.23 -28.45
CA ILE A 20 -34.60 1.39 -29.55
C ILE A 20 -34.24 2.87 -29.74
N SER A 21 -35.23 3.78 -29.65
CA SER A 21 -34.99 5.23 -29.72
C SER A 21 -34.10 5.74 -28.60
N ILE A 22 -34.32 5.29 -27.36
CA ILE A 22 -33.49 5.70 -26.21
C ILE A 22 -32.06 5.17 -26.37
N PHE A 23 -31.91 3.92 -26.84
CA PHE A 23 -30.58 3.33 -27.06
C PHE A 23 -29.80 4.06 -28.17
N PHE A 24 -30.48 4.46 -29.26
CA PHE A 24 -29.86 5.26 -30.32
C PHE A 24 -29.46 6.67 -29.84
N LEU A 25 -30.30 7.32 -29.03
CA LEU A 25 -29.98 8.64 -28.46
C LEU A 25 -28.79 8.59 -27.50
N LEU A 26 -28.66 7.52 -26.69
CA LEU A 26 -27.52 7.29 -25.79
C LEU A 26 -26.23 6.91 -26.55
N SER A 27 -26.35 6.25 -27.70
CA SER A 27 -25.22 5.94 -28.59
C SER A 27 -24.70 7.21 -29.28
N LEU A 28 -25.59 8.07 -29.76
CA LEU A 28 -25.25 9.33 -30.42
C LEU A 28 -24.64 10.35 -29.45
N SER A 29 -25.04 10.37 -28.17
CA SER A 29 -24.46 11.26 -27.16
C SER A 29 -23.04 10.84 -26.72
N ARG A 30 -22.69 9.55 -26.82
CA ARG A 30 -21.32 9.07 -26.56
C ARG A 30 -20.31 9.53 -27.62
N ASN A 31 -20.74 9.66 -28.87
CA ASN A 31 -19.86 10.07 -29.96
C ASN A 31 -19.65 11.59 -30.05
N ALA A 32 -20.52 12.40 -29.45
CA ALA A 32 -20.40 13.86 -29.45
C ALA A 32 -19.40 14.42 -28.40
N SER A 33 -18.92 13.59 -27.47
CA SER A 33 -18.04 14.02 -26.37
C SER A 33 -16.54 13.85 -26.67
N ILE A 34 -16.17 13.35 -27.86
CA ILE A 34 -14.78 13.10 -28.24
C ILE A 34 -14.34 14.16 -29.25
N SER A 35 -14.09 15.37 -28.77
CA SER A 35 -13.25 16.34 -29.48
C SER A 35 -12.71 17.37 -28.49
N SER A 36 -11.77 16.96 -27.67
CA SER A 36 -10.80 17.88 -27.06
C SER A 36 -9.41 17.25 -27.13
N SER A 37 -8.49 17.97 -27.76
CA SER A 37 -7.09 17.58 -27.92
C SER A 37 -6.38 17.42 -26.57
N PRO A 38 -5.41 16.50 -26.44
CA PRO A 38 -4.79 16.20 -25.17
C PRO A 38 -3.73 17.26 -24.81
N THR A 39 -4.04 18.17 -23.90
CA THR A 39 -3.01 18.87 -23.13
C THR A 39 -2.52 17.95 -22.02
N HIS A 40 -1.31 17.45 -22.21
CA HIS A 40 -0.54 16.64 -21.25
C HIS A 40 -0.46 17.36 -19.89
N PRO A 41 -1.00 16.82 -18.78
CA PRO A 41 -0.61 17.30 -17.47
C PRO A 41 0.84 16.83 -17.24
N GLN A 42 1.77 17.77 -17.17
CA GLN A 42 3.10 17.52 -16.65
C GLN A 42 2.94 17.16 -15.17
N PHE A 43 3.25 15.92 -14.81
CA PHE A 43 3.46 15.57 -13.41
C PHE A 43 4.55 16.49 -12.85
N LEU A 44 4.25 17.17 -11.75
CA LEU A 44 5.22 17.96 -11.00
C LEU A 44 6.32 17.02 -10.51
N ARG A 45 7.40 16.97 -11.30
CA ARG A 45 8.66 16.32 -10.95
C ARG A 45 9.27 17.16 -9.84
N PHE A 46 9.09 16.76 -8.59
CA PHE A 46 9.74 17.42 -7.47
C PHE A 46 11.25 17.32 -7.64
N LYS A 47 11.90 18.46 -7.90
CA LYS A 47 13.35 18.58 -7.80
C LYS A 47 13.72 18.62 -6.32
N PRO A 48 14.74 17.87 -5.88
CA PRO A 48 15.31 18.06 -4.54
C PRO A 48 15.75 19.51 -4.36
N ILE A 49 15.41 20.10 -3.23
CA ILE A 49 15.84 21.45 -2.84
C ILE A 49 17.35 21.41 -2.61
N THR A 50 18.13 21.92 -3.57
CA THR A 50 19.54 22.25 -3.34
C THR A 50 19.60 23.62 -2.66
N ALA A 51 20.13 23.64 -1.43
CA ALA A 51 20.53 24.88 -0.77
C ALA A 51 21.66 25.52 -1.59
N ALA A 52 21.42 26.71 -2.16
CA ALA A 52 22.45 27.50 -2.80
C ALA A 52 23.02 28.52 -1.81
N ASN A 53 24.34 28.43 -1.57
CA ASN A 53 25.27 29.56 -1.71
C ASN A 53 26.68 29.16 -1.25
N VAL A 54 27.59 28.91 -2.20
CA VAL A 54 29.01 29.28 -2.05
C VAL A 54 29.58 29.64 -3.43
N THR A 55 30.11 30.85 -3.53
CA THR A 55 30.92 31.35 -4.64
C THR A 55 32.33 30.74 -4.61
N THR A 56 32.71 30.17 -5.77
CA THR A 56 34.04 30.12 -6.40
C THR A 56 35.24 29.55 -5.63
N GLY A 57 35.78 28.43 -6.15
CA GLY A 57 37.23 28.24 -6.26
C GLY A 57 37.74 26.80 -6.12
N SER A 58 38.30 26.29 -7.23
CA SER A 58 39.27 25.17 -7.34
C SER A 58 38.73 23.76 -7.61
N ASP A 59 39.12 23.26 -8.79
CA ASP A 59 38.92 21.91 -9.33
C ASP A 59 39.40 20.79 -8.40
N THR A 60 38.47 19.90 -8.07
CA THR A 60 38.72 18.45 -8.01
C THR A 60 37.49 17.76 -8.58
N ASP A 61 37.68 17.01 -9.66
CA ASP A 61 36.70 16.16 -10.33
C ASP A 61 36.27 15.00 -9.40
N ALA A 62 35.44 15.34 -8.42
CA ALA A 62 34.52 14.41 -7.79
C ALA A 62 33.16 14.76 -8.37
N SER A 63 32.74 14.06 -9.42
CA SER A 63 31.34 14.06 -9.81
C SER A 63 30.54 13.68 -8.56
N GLU A 64 29.87 14.64 -7.94
CA GLU A 64 28.86 14.36 -6.93
C GLU A 64 27.88 13.40 -7.59
N GLU A 65 27.99 12.09 -7.29
CA GLU A 65 27.05 11.10 -7.79
C GLU A 65 25.67 11.55 -7.35
N SER A 66 24.84 11.97 -8.32
CA SER A 66 23.47 12.37 -8.04
C SER A 66 22.79 11.26 -7.24
N PRO A 67 22.08 11.56 -6.14
CA PRO A 67 21.40 10.55 -5.34
C PRO A 67 20.58 9.61 -6.23
N CYS A 68 20.76 8.30 -6.08
CA CYS A 68 20.04 7.36 -6.93
C CYS A 68 18.53 7.41 -6.67
N ASP A 69 17.77 7.54 -7.75
CA ASP A 69 16.33 7.32 -7.74
C ASP A 69 16.03 5.82 -7.86
N TYR A 70 15.68 5.19 -6.74
CA TYR A 70 15.31 3.79 -6.70
C TYR A 70 13.88 3.50 -7.14
N SER A 71 13.05 4.54 -7.33
CA SER A 71 11.65 4.41 -7.73
C SER A 71 11.48 4.17 -9.24
N ASP A 72 12.47 4.55 -10.04
CA ASP A 72 12.48 4.41 -11.50
C ASP A 72 13.47 3.32 -11.96
N GLY A 73 12.96 2.27 -12.59
CA GLY A 73 13.75 1.11 -12.96
C GLY A 73 12.95 0.04 -13.70
N SER A 74 13.52 -1.17 -13.76
CA SER A 74 12.89 -2.33 -14.39
C SER A 74 13.26 -3.62 -13.68
N TRP A 75 12.43 -4.65 -13.82
CA TRP A 75 12.75 -5.99 -13.35
C TRP A 75 13.57 -6.75 -14.37
N ILE A 76 14.71 -7.29 -13.94
CA ILE A 76 15.59 -8.12 -14.73
C ILE A 76 15.51 -9.55 -14.20
N TYR A 77 15.25 -10.51 -15.09
CA TYR A 77 15.29 -11.93 -14.73
C TYR A 77 16.74 -12.41 -14.73
N ASP A 78 17.18 -12.97 -13.61
CA ASP A 78 18.50 -13.56 -13.43
C ASP A 78 18.33 -15.07 -13.14
N PRO A 79 18.47 -15.95 -14.15
CA PRO A 79 18.25 -17.38 -13.99
C PRO A 79 19.22 -18.03 -13.00
N ASP A 80 20.41 -17.45 -12.85
CA ASP A 80 21.51 -17.95 -12.03
C ASP A 80 21.48 -17.39 -10.60
N PHE A 81 20.57 -16.45 -10.33
CA PHE A 81 20.43 -15.86 -9.00
C PHE A 81 20.05 -16.91 -7.96
N ARG A 82 20.89 -17.03 -6.94
CA ARG A 82 20.67 -17.92 -5.79
C ARG A 82 20.24 -17.11 -4.59
N PHE A 83 18.96 -17.19 -4.25
CA PHE A 83 18.45 -16.61 -3.01
C PHE A 83 18.82 -17.52 -1.83
N ASP A 84 19.72 -17.04 -0.97
CA ASP A 84 20.24 -17.76 0.19
C ASP A 84 19.89 -17.10 1.53
N ARG A 85 19.05 -16.06 1.54
CA ARG A 85 18.68 -15.31 2.76
C ARG A 85 17.78 -16.09 3.71
N TYR A 86 16.86 -16.88 3.19
CA TYR A 86 16.03 -17.82 3.94
C TYR A 86 15.25 -18.73 2.98
N ASP A 87 14.58 -19.73 3.53
CA ASP A 87 13.75 -20.66 2.76
C ASP A 87 12.35 -20.79 3.39
N SER A 88 11.56 -21.69 2.79
CA SER A 88 10.19 -21.97 3.19
C SER A 88 10.03 -22.58 4.59
N SER A 89 11.11 -22.91 5.29
CA SER A 89 11.08 -23.45 6.66
C SER A 89 10.96 -22.38 7.75
N CYS A 90 11.14 -21.09 7.41
CA CYS A 90 11.00 -20.00 8.39
C CYS A 90 9.58 -19.97 8.98
N LYS A 91 9.46 -20.34 10.27
CA LYS A 91 8.18 -20.53 10.98
C LYS A 91 7.32 -19.26 11.10
N GLU A 92 7.90 -18.10 10.85
CA GLU A 92 7.19 -16.82 10.95
C GLU A 92 6.44 -16.47 9.64
N ILE A 93 6.76 -17.15 8.53
CA ILE A 93 6.00 -17.08 7.28
C ILE A 93 4.58 -17.59 7.55
N PHE A 94 3.59 -16.73 7.32
CA PHE A 94 2.20 -17.15 7.38
C PHE A 94 1.91 -18.21 6.32
N LYS A 95 1.15 -19.25 6.66
CA LYS A 95 0.88 -20.39 5.75
C LYS A 95 0.42 -19.93 4.36
N GLY A 96 -0.46 -18.93 4.28
CA GLY A 96 -0.95 -18.41 3.01
C GLY A 96 0.09 -17.69 2.15
N TRP A 97 1.20 -17.22 2.72
CA TRP A 97 2.29 -16.53 2.00
C TRP A 97 3.42 -17.49 1.58
N ASN A 98 3.42 -18.72 2.10
CA ASN A 98 4.46 -19.71 1.81
C ASN A 98 4.18 -20.43 0.48
N CYS A 99 4.39 -19.74 -0.62
CA CYS A 99 4.06 -20.22 -1.96
C CYS A 99 4.85 -21.47 -2.38
N ILE A 100 6.05 -21.65 -1.83
CA ILE A 100 6.87 -22.85 -2.06
C ILE A 100 6.21 -24.07 -1.40
N LEU A 101 5.84 -24.00 -0.11
CA LEU A 101 5.15 -25.10 0.57
C LEU A 101 3.75 -25.36 0.01
N ASN A 102 3.10 -24.32 -0.53
CA ASN A 102 1.80 -24.42 -1.15
C ASN A 102 1.87 -24.81 -2.64
N ASN A 103 3.04 -25.20 -3.16
CA ASN A 103 3.21 -25.69 -4.53
C ASN A 103 2.74 -24.73 -5.63
N LYS A 104 2.86 -23.40 -5.44
CA LYS A 104 2.66 -22.45 -6.55
C LYS A 104 3.72 -22.70 -7.62
N SER A 105 3.29 -22.81 -8.87
CA SER A 105 4.12 -23.27 -9.99
C SER A 105 5.40 -22.46 -10.19
N ASN A 106 5.31 -21.12 -10.14
CA ASN A 106 6.45 -20.21 -10.31
C ASN A 106 7.10 -19.78 -8.98
N ALA A 107 6.76 -20.41 -7.83
CA ALA A 107 7.20 -19.92 -6.51
C ALA A 107 8.72 -19.76 -6.38
N ARG A 108 9.50 -20.64 -7.03
CA ARG A 108 10.97 -20.58 -7.02
C ARG A 108 11.55 -19.57 -7.99
N ASP A 109 10.80 -19.15 -9.00
CA ASP A 109 11.24 -18.16 -9.99
C ASP A 109 10.94 -16.73 -9.56
N ILE A 110 10.03 -16.51 -8.61
CA ILE A 110 9.69 -15.18 -8.06
C ILE A 110 10.94 -14.44 -7.58
N VAL A 111 11.87 -15.13 -6.91
CA VAL A 111 13.10 -14.54 -6.34
C VAL A 111 14.21 -14.31 -7.37
N LYS A 112 14.08 -14.85 -8.59
CA LYS A 112 15.04 -14.66 -9.68
C LYS A 112 14.88 -13.32 -10.40
N TRP A 113 13.76 -12.64 -10.17
CA TRP A 113 13.57 -11.28 -10.66
C TRP A 113 14.23 -10.29 -9.71
N ARG A 114 15.03 -9.39 -10.26
CA ARG A 114 15.73 -8.33 -9.52
C ARG A 114 15.37 -6.94 -10.03
N TRP A 115 15.09 -6.03 -9.10
CA TRP A 115 14.88 -4.63 -9.44
C TRP A 115 16.21 -3.96 -9.80
N LYS A 116 16.27 -3.37 -10.99
CA LYS A 116 17.41 -2.58 -11.45
C LYS A 116 16.94 -1.13 -11.64
N PRO A 117 17.30 -0.21 -10.73
CA PRO A 117 17.11 1.22 -10.94
C PRO A 117 17.78 1.67 -12.24
N ARG A 118 17.26 2.72 -12.88
CA ARG A 118 17.73 3.13 -14.22
C ARG A 118 19.21 3.49 -14.26
N ASN A 119 19.69 4.22 -13.25
CA ASN A 119 21.02 4.84 -13.24
C ASN A 119 21.93 4.31 -12.13
N CYS A 120 21.51 3.29 -11.38
CA CYS A 120 22.33 2.73 -10.30
C CYS A 120 21.96 1.26 -10.01
N ASN A 121 22.59 0.70 -8.98
CA ASN A 121 22.31 -0.65 -8.51
C ASN A 121 21.58 -0.62 -7.17
N LEU A 122 20.63 -1.56 -7.00
CA LEU A 122 20.07 -1.93 -5.70
C LEU A 122 20.64 -3.31 -5.31
N PRO A 123 21.80 -3.36 -4.61
CA PRO A 123 22.34 -4.62 -4.16
C PRO A 123 21.49 -5.21 -3.01
N PRO A 124 21.36 -6.55 -2.92
CA PRO A 124 20.79 -7.18 -1.74
C PRO A 124 21.58 -6.79 -0.49
N PHE A 125 20.88 -6.53 0.62
CA PHE A 125 21.60 -6.20 1.85
C PHE A 125 22.24 -7.46 2.46
N ASP A 126 23.44 -7.29 3.04
CA ASP A 126 24.09 -8.31 3.85
C ASP A 126 23.42 -8.36 5.25
N PRO A 127 22.81 -9.49 5.64
CA PRO A 127 22.11 -9.60 6.92
C PRO A 127 23.01 -9.46 8.15
N LEU A 128 24.25 -9.95 8.07
CA LEU A 128 25.22 -9.84 9.16
C LEU A 128 25.69 -8.39 9.30
N LYS A 129 26.02 -7.75 8.17
CA LYS A 129 26.37 -6.33 8.16
C LYS A 129 25.22 -5.46 8.68
N PHE A 130 23.97 -5.79 8.32
CA PHE A 130 22.80 -5.10 8.87
C PHE A 130 22.73 -5.22 10.40
N LEU A 131 22.83 -6.43 10.94
CA LEU A 131 22.81 -6.67 12.39
C LEU A 131 23.92 -5.89 13.12
N GLN A 132 25.13 -5.85 12.55
CA GLN A 132 26.24 -5.08 13.09
C GLN A 132 26.02 -3.56 13.01
N THR A 133 25.52 -3.08 11.87
CA THR A 133 25.32 -1.64 11.61
C THR A 133 24.21 -1.05 12.45
N TYR A 134 23.15 -1.81 12.72
CA TYR A 134 21.97 -1.39 13.48
C TYR A 134 21.94 -2.03 14.88
N LYS A 135 23.12 -2.32 15.44
CA LYS A 135 23.25 -2.74 16.83
C LYS A 135 22.57 -1.72 17.76
N ASP A 136 22.01 -2.21 18.86
CA ASP A 136 21.38 -1.39 19.90
C ASP A 136 20.22 -0.51 19.38
N THR A 137 19.55 -0.94 18.30
CA THR A 137 18.47 -0.21 17.63
C THR A 137 17.15 -0.97 17.74
N ASN A 138 16.05 -0.25 17.97
CA ASN A 138 14.69 -0.77 17.91
C ASN A 138 13.98 -0.29 16.63
N ILE A 139 13.46 -1.21 15.82
CA ILE A 139 12.82 -0.95 14.53
C ILE A 139 11.34 -1.39 14.59
N GLY A 140 10.42 -0.46 14.36
CA GLY A 140 8.99 -0.69 14.41
C GLY A 140 8.31 -0.57 13.05
N PHE A 141 7.65 -1.64 12.61
CA PHE A 141 6.72 -1.63 11.47
C PHE A 141 5.31 -1.34 12.01
N VAL A 142 4.69 -0.25 11.58
CA VAL A 142 3.37 0.18 12.05
C VAL A 142 2.42 0.25 10.85
N GLY A 143 1.35 -0.52 10.86
CA GLY A 143 0.41 -0.49 9.73
C GLY A 143 -0.35 -1.78 9.51
N ASP A 144 -0.78 -1.99 8.27
CA ASP A 144 -1.63 -3.11 7.89
C ASP A 144 -0.84 -4.43 7.69
N SER A 145 -1.53 -5.46 7.19
CA SER A 145 -0.95 -6.78 6.98
C SER A 145 0.20 -6.81 5.96
N LEU A 146 0.38 -5.78 5.14
CA LEU A 146 1.47 -5.71 4.17
C LEU A 146 2.76 -5.24 4.85
N ASN A 147 2.67 -4.39 5.89
CA ASN A 147 3.83 -4.15 6.76
C ASN A 147 4.21 -5.40 7.53
N ARG A 148 3.24 -6.22 7.96
CA ARG A 148 3.55 -7.55 8.51
C ARG A 148 4.28 -8.41 7.48
N ASN A 149 3.85 -8.40 6.21
CA ASN A 149 4.48 -9.17 5.15
C ASN A 149 5.97 -8.83 5.00
N MET A 150 6.28 -7.53 4.98
CA MET A 150 7.65 -7.00 4.91
C MET A 150 8.49 -7.31 6.17
N PHE A 151 7.90 -7.10 7.35
CA PHE A 151 8.51 -7.44 8.64
C PHE A 151 8.91 -8.91 8.72
N VAL A 152 8.06 -9.82 8.25
CA VAL A 152 8.34 -11.27 8.29
C VAL A 152 9.50 -11.63 7.35
N SER A 153 9.57 -11.03 6.16
CA SER A 153 10.71 -11.20 5.24
C SER A 153 12.04 -10.74 5.88
N LEU A 154 12.03 -9.57 6.53
CA LEU A 154 13.20 -9.07 7.26
C LEU A 154 13.58 -10.02 8.39
N PHE A 155 12.62 -10.42 9.22
CA PHE A 155 12.86 -11.37 10.31
C PHE A 155 13.49 -12.67 9.83
N CYS A 156 12.93 -13.30 8.79
CA CYS A 156 13.44 -14.57 8.27
C CYS A 156 14.87 -14.44 7.74
N THR A 157 15.16 -13.33 7.04
CA THR A 157 16.50 -13.00 6.56
C THR A 157 17.50 -12.88 7.72
N LEU A 158 17.19 -12.08 8.73
CA LEU A 158 18.08 -11.87 9.88
C LEU A 158 18.22 -13.13 10.74
N LYS A 159 17.15 -13.92 10.88
CA LYS A 159 17.14 -15.16 11.65
C LYS A 159 18.09 -16.22 11.07
N ARG A 160 18.34 -16.21 9.76
CA ARG A 160 19.33 -17.09 9.15
C ARG A 160 20.76 -16.71 9.53
N ALA A 161 21.05 -15.42 9.69
CA ALA A 161 22.38 -14.93 10.07
C ALA A 161 22.63 -14.99 11.59
N SER A 162 21.58 -14.91 12.42
CA SER A 162 21.71 -14.96 13.88
C SER A 162 20.60 -15.80 14.51
N SER A 163 21.00 -16.90 15.17
CA SER A 163 20.08 -17.87 15.76
C SER A 163 19.60 -17.50 17.17
N GLU A 164 20.31 -16.65 17.92
CA GLU A 164 19.93 -16.25 19.27
C GLU A 164 18.90 -15.11 19.25
N VAL A 165 17.62 -15.49 19.36
CA VAL A 165 16.50 -14.55 19.22
C VAL A 165 15.48 -14.75 20.32
N LYS A 166 15.14 -13.67 21.03
CA LYS A 166 14.05 -13.62 22.01
C LYS A 166 12.78 -13.09 21.35
N LYS A 167 11.70 -13.88 21.37
CA LYS A 167 10.37 -13.44 20.94
C LYS A 167 9.64 -12.77 22.10
N TRP A 168 9.12 -11.57 21.89
CA TRP A 168 8.29 -10.85 22.86
C TRP A 168 7.47 -9.73 22.17
N ARG A 169 6.73 -8.92 22.94
CA ARG A 169 5.82 -7.89 22.44
C ARG A 169 6.19 -6.49 22.98
N PRO A 170 7.28 -5.88 22.49
CA PRO A 170 7.70 -4.55 22.92
C PRO A 170 6.63 -3.50 22.63
N ALA A 171 6.40 -2.58 23.56
CA ALA A 171 5.50 -1.44 23.37
C ALA A 171 4.09 -1.82 22.87
N GLY A 172 3.56 -2.99 23.28
CA GLY A 172 2.25 -3.45 22.83
C GLY A 172 2.20 -3.96 21.39
N ALA A 173 3.35 -4.29 20.80
CA ALA A 173 3.41 -4.90 19.46
C ALA A 173 2.64 -6.21 19.39
N ASP A 174 2.05 -6.51 18.23
CA ASP A 174 1.47 -7.82 17.93
C ASP A 174 2.55 -8.91 17.89
N ARG A 175 3.72 -8.54 17.35
CA ARG A 175 4.87 -9.42 17.15
C ARG A 175 6.17 -8.65 17.34
N GLY A 176 7.17 -9.27 17.98
CA GLY A 176 8.48 -8.67 18.15
C GLY A 176 9.56 -9.70 18.45
N PHE A 177 10.77 -9.36 18.04
CA PHE A 177 11.95 -10.22 18.16
C PHE A 177 13.17 -9.37 18.46
N THR A 178 13.95 -9.78 19.45
CA THR A 178 15.26 -9.18 19.75
C THR A 178 16.36 -10.18 19.42
N PHE A 179 17.28 -9.78 18.54
CA PHE A 179 18.51 -10.49 18.21
C PHE A 179 19.53 -10.20 19.30
N LEU A 180 19.72 -11.15 20.22
CA LEU A 180 20.34 -10.89 21.52
C LEU A 180 21.79 -10.42 21.41
N GLN A 181 22.57 -11.01 20.50
CA GLN A 181 23.98 -10.64 20.27
C GLN A 181 24.16 -9.19 19.82
N TYR A 182 23.15 -8.64 19.15
CA TYR A 182 23.17 -7.30 18.58
C TYR A 182 22.31 -6.32 19.35
N ASN A 183 21.56 -6.79 20.36
CA ASN A 183 20.55 -5.99 21.06
C ASN A 183 19.63 -5.21 20.08
N LEU A 184 19.35 -5.81 18.92
CA LEU A 184 18.53 -5.21 17.86
C LEU A 184 17.13 -5.80 17.96
N THR A 185 16.12 -4.96 18.14
CA THR A 185 14.72 -5.38 18.16
C THR A 185 14.01 -4.99 16.88
N ILE A 186 13.27 -5.92 16.28
CA ILE A 186 12.27 -5.62 15.26
C ILE A 186 10.87 -5.92 15.80
N ALA A 187 9.90 -5.06 15.54
CA ALA A 187 8.52 -5.26 15.99
C ALA A 187 7.51 -4.85 14.93
N TYR A 188 6.33 -5.48 14.97
CA TYR A 188 5.19 -5.15 14.13
C TYR A 188 3.98 -4.78 15.01
N HIS A 189 3.41 -3.61 14.73
CA HIS A 189 2.23 -3.03 15.37
C HIS A 189 1.12 -2.93 14.33
N ARG A 190 0.07 -3.73 14.50
CA ARG A 190 -1.05 -3.77 13.57
C ARG A 190 -1.95 -2.57 13.77
N THR A 191 -2.19 -1.85 12.68
CA THR A 191 -3.25 -0.87 12.59
C THR A 191 -3.59 -0.63 11.12
N ASN A 192 -4.83 -0.90 10.71
CA ASN A 192 -5.15 -0.87 9.28
C ASN A 192 -5.35 0.57 8.75
N LEU A 193 -5.93 1.44 9.57
CA LEU A 193 -6.24 2.84 9.23
C LEU A 193 -5.33 3.84 9.95
N LEU A 194 -4.40 3.40 10.81
CA LEU A 194 -3.66 4.21 11.80
C LEU A 194 -4.56 4.82 12.90
N ALA A 195 -5.71 5.37 12.52
CA ALA A 195 -6.72 5.91 13.43
C ALA A 195 -7.61 4.82 14.04
N ARG A 196 -8.07 5.05 15.27
CA ARG A 196 -9.01 4.20 15.98
C ARG A 196 -10.29 4.07 15.17
N TYR A 197 -10.76 2.84 15.00
CA TYR A 197 -12.02 2.56 14.33
C TYR A 197 -12.77 1.41 14.98
N GLY A 198 -14.09 1.41 14.84
CA GLY A 198 -14.96 0.39 15.41
C GLY A 198 -16.38 0.46 14.86
N ARG A 199 -17.18 -0.58 15.14
CA ARG A 199 -18.60 -0.58 14.78
C ARG A 199 -19.31 0.58 15.49
N TRP A 200 -20.16 1.27 14.74
CA TRP A 200 -21.04 2.32 15.22
C TRP A 200 -22.49 1.95 14.87
N SER A 201 -23.40 2.23 15.78
CA SER A 201 -24.84 2.04 15.60
C SER A 201 -25.57 3.25 16.18
N ALA A 202 -26.65 3.64 15.52
CA ALA A 202 -27.55 4.67 15.99
C ALA A 202 -27.99 4.40 17.44
N ASN A 203 -28.09 5.48 18.21
CA ASN A 203 -28.65 5.41 19.55
C ASN A 203 -30.16 5.74 19.52
N GLY A 204 -30.93 5.21 20.47
CA GLY A 204 -32.38 5.47 20.56
C GLY A 204 -32.76 6.90 20.95
N ASN A 205 -31.80 7.71 21.39
CA ASN A 205 -31.98 9.12 21.75
C ASN A 205 -31.80 10.07 20.55
N GLY A 206 -31.44 9.52 19.37
CA GLY A 206 -31.12 10.29 18.18
C GLY A 206 -29.76 10.99 18.25
N GLY A 207 -29.39 11.63 17.15
CA GLY A 207 -28.14 12.33 16.98
C GLY A 207 -28.01 12.91 15.57
N LYS A 208 -26.90 13.60 15.31
CA LYS A 208 -26.71 14.29 14.03
C LYS A 208 -26.59 13.33 12.85
N LEU A 209 -26.04 12.13 13.05
CA LEU A 209 -25.92 11.11 12.01
C LEU A 209 -27.25 10.38 11.79
N GLU A 210 -27.99 10.12 12.85
CA GLU A 210 -29.33 9.53 12.81
C GLU A 210 -30.31 10.45 12.07
N ALA A 211 -30.23 11.77 12.28
CA ALA A 211 -31.01 12.76 11.55
C ALA A 211 -30.68 12.79 10.04
N LEU A 212 -29.51 12.29 9.64
CA LEU A 212 -29.11 12.12 8.24
C LEU A 212 -29.42 10.71 7.70
N GLY A 213 -30.07 9.86 8.49
CA GLY A 213 -30.51 8.52 8.08
C GLY A 213 -29.49 7.40 8.30
N TYR A 214 -28.37 7.65 8.99
CA TYR A 214 -27.41 6.59 9.30
C TYR A 214 -27.87 5.77 10.51
N GLY A 215 -28.17 4.48 10.27
CA GLY A 215 -28.52 3.52 11.32
C GLY A 215 -27.33 2.72 11.87
N GLU A 216 -26.33 2.47 11.04
CA GLU A 216 -25.11 1.74 11.41
C GLU A 216 -23.92 2.17 10.52
N GLY A 217 -22.71 1.81 10.94
CA GLY A 217 -21.50 2.09 10.19
C GLY A 217 -20.23 1.74 10.96
N TYR A 218 -19.13 2.36 10.56
CA TYR A 218 -17.84 2.28 11.24
C TYR A 218 -17.41 3.67 11.67
N ARG A 219 -17.37 3.92 12.98
CA ARG A 219 -16.78 5.13 13.53
C ARG A 219 -15.28 5.08 13.31
N VAL A 220 -14.71 6.16 12.78
CA VAL A 220 -13.27 6.38 12.62
C VAL A 220 -12.91 7.69 13.31
N ASP A 221 -12.18 7.62 14.42
CA ASP A 221 -11.74 8.80 15.16
C ASP A 221 -10.43 9.33 14.57
N ILE A 222 -10.52 10.37 13.76
CA ILE A 222 -9.40 10.81 12.93
C ILE A 222 -8.20 11.33 13.72
N ASP A 223 -8.43 11.76 14.96
CA ASP A 223 -7.48 12.38 15.87
C ASP A 223 -7.01 11.45 17.00
N ILE A 224 -7.37 10.17 16.98
CA ILE A 224 -7.02 9.18 18.02
C ILE A 224 -6.30 7.98 17.38
N PRO A 225 -5.05 7.68 17.76
CA PRO A 225 -4.35 6.47 17.33
C PRO A 225 -5.12 5.18 17.67
N ASP A 226 -5.09 4.20 16.78
CA ASP A 226 -5.67 2.89 17.00
C ASP A 226 -4.88 2.05 18.02
N GLY A 227 -5.57 1.35 18.91
CA GLY A 227 -4.96 0.35 19.79
C GLY A 227 -3.72 0.84 20.53
N THR A 228 -2.63 0.08 20.45
CA THR A 228 -1.39 0.32 21.22
C THR A 228 -0.22 0.82 20.39
N TRP A 229 -0.37 1.02 19.08
CA TRP A 229 0.77 1.40 18.23
C TRP A 229 1.30 2.80 18.57
N GLU A 230 0.50 3.65 19.22
CA GLU A 230 0.97 4.94 19.74
C GLU A 230 2.24 4.81 20.59
N LYS A 231 2.39 3.70 21.33
CA LYS A 231 3.55 3.39 22.17
C LYS A 231 4.80 3.06 21.36
N ALA A 232 4.65 2.72 20.09
CA ALA A 232 5.77 2.47 19.18
C ALA A 232 6.62 3.74 18.99
N THR A 233 5.99 4.91 18.99
CA THR A 233 6.64 6.20 18.70
C THR A 233 7.77 6.54 19.70
N SER A 234 7.59 6.20 20.97
CA SER A 234 8.59 6.46 22.01
C SER A 234 9.60 5.33 22.18
N PHE A 235 9.27 4.11 21.75
CA PHE A 235 10.12 2.93 21.92
C PHE A 235 11.14 2.75 20.78
N HIS A 236 10.71 2.92 19.52
CA HIS A 236 11.56 2.62 18.36
C HIS A 236 12.40 3.81 17.91
N ASP A 237 13.58 3.50 17.39
CA ASP A 237 14.52 4.46 16.81
C ASP A 237 14.32 4.59 15.29
N ILE A 238 13.75 3.56 14.67
CA ILE A 238 13.35 3.56 13.25
C ILE A 238 11.89 3.10 13.17
N LEU A 239 11.04 3.89 12.53
CA LEU A 239 9.63 3.57 12.32
C LEU A 239 9.30 3.52 10.84
N ILE A 240 8.63 2.45 10.42
CA ILE A 240 8.17 2.23 9.04
C ILE A 240 6.65 2.13 9.06
N PHE A 241 5.98 3.16 8.55
CA PHE A 241 4.52 3.27 8.51
C PHE A 241 3.96 2.82 7.16
N ASN A 242 2.74 2.28 7.17
CA ASN A 242 1.91 2.16 5.98
C ASN A 242 0.42 2.18 6.34
N THR A 243 -0.43 2.57 5.38
CA THR A 243 -1.88 2.37 5.39
C THR A 243 -2.39 2.53 3.97
N GLY A 244 -3.46 1.84 3.58
CA GLY A 244 -4.02 1.98 2.24
C GLY A 244 -5.15 1.03 1.90
N HIS A 245 -4.92 -0.28 1.95
CA HIS A 245 -5.87 -1.26 1.42
C HIS A 245 -7.28 -1.19 2.03
N TRP A 246 -7.41 -0.79 3.29
CA TRP A 246 -8.70 -0.70 3.96
C TRP A 246 -9.48 0.57 3.59
N TRP A 247 -8.83 1.61 3.05
CA TRP A 247 -9.48 2.86 2.61
C TRP A 247 -10.28 2.69 1.31
N TRP A 248 -9.89 1.72 0.48
CA TRP A 248 -10.57 1.32 -0.76
C TRP A 248 -11.14 -0.10 -0.67
N ALA A 249 -11.71 -0.48 0.49
CA ALA A 249 -12.30 -1.80 0.72
C ALA A 249 -13.81 -1.74 0.97
N PRO A 250 -14.66 -1.65 -0.08
CA PRO A 250 -16.12 -1.74 0.07
C PRO A 250 -16.58 -3.04 0.75
N SER A 251 -15.79 -4.10 0.62
CA SER A 251 -15.96 -5.38 1.32
C SER A 251 -15.99 -5.27 2.84
N LYS A 252 -15.27 -4.27 3.36
CA LYS A 252 -15.12 -4.00 4.78
C LYS A 252 -15.98 -2.83 5.23
N PHE A 253 -16.03 -1.78 4.41
CA PHE A 253 -16.74 -0.54 4.65
C PHE A 253 -17.69 -0.25 3.48
N ASP A 254 -18.82 -0.97 3.44
CA ASP A 254 -19.84 -0.76 2.42
C ASP A 254 -20.33 0.71 2.47
N PRO A 255 -20.26 1.47 1.37
CA PRO A 255 -20.54 2.91 1.38
C PRO A 255 -22.01 3.25 1.68
N VAL A 256 -22.91 2.27 1.65
CA VAL A 256 -24.34 2.44 1.91
C VAL A 256 -24.75 1.73 3.20
N LYS A 257 -24.41 0.44 3.33
CA LYS A 257 -24.88 -0.39 4.44
C LYS A 257 -24.09 -0.19 5.72
N SER A 258 -22.79 0.03 5.62
CA SER A 258 -21.92 0.19 6.79
C SER A 258 -20.76 1.16 6.48
N PRO A 259 -21.06 2.44 6.20
CA PRO A 259 -20.08 3.40 5.73
C PRO A 259 -19.08 3.77 6.82
N MET A 260 -17.96 4.36 6.40
CA MET A 260 -17.05 5.04 7.33
C MET A 260 -17.69 6.36 7.77
N LEU A 261 -17.77 6.54 9.09
CA LEU A 261 -18.33 7.71 9.74
C LEU A 261 -17.22 8.36 10.57
N PHE A 262 -16.76 9.52 10.13
CA PHE A 262 -15.59 10.17 10.72
C PHE A 262 -15.97 11.03 11.92
N PHE A 263 -15.13 10.98 12.95
CA PHE A 263 -15.26 11.75 14.17
C PHE A 263 -13.97 12.50 14.46
N GLU A 264 -14.09 13.73 14.96
CA GLU A 264 -12.99 14.54 15.46
C GLU A 264 -13.37 15.05 16.85
N LYS A 265 -12.49 14.89 17.84
CA LYS A 265 -12.76 15.29 19.25
C LYS A 265 -14.08 14.74 19.79
N GLY A 266 -14.40 13.51 19.38
CA GLY A 266 -15.62 12.80 19.78
C GLY A 266 -16.91 13.28 19.13
N GLN A 267 -16.86 14.23 18.19
CA GLN A 267 -18.04 14.72 17.45
C GLN A 267 -18.01 14.22 16.00
N PRO A 268 -19.16 13.89 15.40
CA PRO A 268 -19.20 13.50 13.99
C PRO A 268 -18.78 14.67 13.10
N VAL A 269 -17.95 14.40 12.10
CA VAL A 269 -17.60 15.36 11.05
C VAL A 269 -18.80 15.52 10.13
N LEU A 270 -19.25 16.77 9.93
CA LEU A 270 -20.45 17.10 9.16
C LEU A 270 -20.19 18.20 8.13
N PRO A 271 -20.71 18.08 6.90
CA PRO A 271 -21.41 16.89 6.37
C PRO A 271 -20.50 15.64 6.35
N PRO A 272 -21.07 14.42 6.35
CA PRO A 272 -20.27 13.20 6.22
C PRO A 272 -19.38 13.27 4.98
N ILE A 273 -18.13 12.83 5.14
CA ILE A 273 -17.10 12.90 4.11
C ILE A 273 -16.78 11.51 3.57
N PRO A 274 -16.35 11.40 2.30
CA PRO A 274 -15.95 10.13 1.73
C PRO A 274 -14.60 9.62 2.29
N PRO A 275 -14.24 8.34 2.07
CA PRO A 275 -13.03 7.74 2.62
C PRO A 275 -11.71 8.41 2.23
N ASP A 276 -11.62 9.01 1.06
CA ASP A 276 -10.45 9.77 0.56
C ASP A 276 -10.21 11.06 1.36
N ASP A 277 -11.26 11.85 1.61
CA ASP A 277 -11.19 13.00 2.51
C ASP A 277 -10.88 12.57 3.96
N GLY A 278 -11.42 11.42 4.37
CA GLY A 278 -11.12 10.79 5.65
C GLY A 278 -9.65 10.39 5.79
N LEU A 279 -9.06 9.83 4.72
CA LEU A 279 -7.65 9.47 4.65
C LEU A 279 -6.76 10.70 4.80
N ASP A 280 -7.06 11.79 4.08
CA ASP A 280 -6.35 13.07 4.19
C ASP A 280 -6.32 13.58 5.64
N LYS A 281 -7.47 13.53 6.32
CA LYS A 281 -7.56 13.96 7.71
C LYS A 281 -6.80 13.04 8.65
N VAL A 282 -6.95 11.72 8.51
CA VAL A 282 -6.23 10.76 9.36
C VAL A 282 -4.73 10.89 9.18
N LEU A 283 -4.23 10.95 7.95
CA LEU A 283 -2.80 11.15 7.70
C LEU A 283 -2.32 12.42 8.39
N LYS A 284 -3.01 13.55 8.21
CA LYS A 284 -2.66 14.82 8.86
C LYS A 284 -2.52 14.67 10.38
N HIS A 285 -3.50 14.09 11.06
CA HIS A 285 -3.46 13.94 12.52
C HIS A 285 -2.40 12.93 12.98
N MET A 286 -2.26 11.79 12.28
CA MET A 286 -1.33 10.73 12.66
C MET A 286 0.13 11.13 12.42
N ILE A 287 0.43 11.83 11.31
CA ILE A 287 1.76 12.38 11.05
C ILE A 287 2.14 13.37 12.15
N GLN A 288 1.25 14.34 12.45
CA GLN A 288 1.49 15.30 13.54
C GLN A 288 1.66 14.62 14.90
N PHE A 289 0.90 13.56 15.18
CA PHE A 289 1.03 12.77 16.40
C PHE A 289 2.43 12.13 16.48
N VAL A 290 2.89 11.48 15.42
CA VAL A 290 4.20 10.81 15.37
C VAL A 290 5.33 11.82 15.51
N GLU A 291 5.28 12.96 14.82
CA GLU A 291 6.32 13.99 14.93
C GLU A 291 6.44 14.58 16.33
N LYS A 292 5.34 14.64 17.08
CA LYS A 292 5.34 15.14 18.47
C LYS A 292 5.80 14.11 19.50
N THR A 293 5.60 12.82 19.23
CA THR A 293 5.79 11.74 20.22
C THR A 293 7.06 10.93 20.00
N THR A 294 7.65 11.01 18.80
CA THR A 294 8.93 10.37 18.49
C THR A 294 10.12 11.12 19.07
N LYS A 295 11.21 10.40 19.33
CA LYS A 295 12.51 11.00 19.66
C LYS A 295 12.96 11.87 18.48
N SER A 296 13.65 12.97 18.74
CA SER A 296 14.17 13.86 17.69
C SER A 296 15.13 13.16 16.73
N SER A 297 15.86 12.15 17.21
CA SER A 297 16.78 11.32 16.41
C SER A 297 16.12 10.17 15.68
N ALA A 298 14.81 9.95 15.84
CA ALA A 298 14.13 8.81 15.24
C ALA A 298 13.99 8.97 13.73
N ILE A 299 14.32 7.92 12.98
CA ILE A 299 14.11 7.88 11.54
C ILE A 299 12.66 7.44 11.28
N LYS A 300 11.92 8.24 10.53
CA LYS A 300 10.51 8.01 10.20
C LYS A 300 10.39 7.76 8.71
N LEU A 301 9.95 6.58 8.32
CA LEU A 301 9.65 6.24 6.94
C LEU A 301 8.15 5.98 6.78
N PHE A 302 7.60 6.41 5.66
CA PHE A 302 6.29 5.99 5.21
C PHE A 302 6.44 5.22 3.90
N ARG A 303 6.09 3.94 3.94
CA ARG A 303 6.10 3.07 2.78
C ARG A 303 4.89 3.38 1.92
N THR A 304 5.11 3.60 0.62
CA THR A 304 4.03 3.77 -0.34
C THR A 304 3.20 2.50 -0.46
N GLN A 305 2.07 2.63 -1.15
CA GLN A 305 1.04 1.62 -1.21
C GLN A 305 1.54 0.35 -1.92
N SER A 306 1.32 -0.80 -1.28
CA SER A 306 1.51 -2.10 -1.93
C SER A 306 0.35 -2.31 -2.90
N PRO A 307 0.59 -2.56 -4.19
CA PRO A 307 -0.50 -2.83 -5.13
C PRO A 307 -1.11 -4.21 -4.89
N ARG A 308 -2.38 -4.34 -5.26
CA ARG A 308 -3.04 -5.62 -5.57
C ARG A 308 -3.11 -5.79 -7.09
N HIS A 309 -3.30 -7.02 -7.56
CA HIS A 309 -3.31 -7.33 -9.00
C HIS A 309 -4.53 -8.15 -9.41
N PHE A 310 -5.74 -7.64 -9.17
CA PHE A 310 -6.93 -8.29 -9.69
C PHE A 310 -7.07 -8.04 -11.20
N GLU A 311 -7.28 -9.12 -11.95
CA GLU A 311 -7.60 -9.12 -13.38
C GLU A 311 -8.96 -9.79 -13.61
N GLY A 312 -9.72 -9.31 -14.61
CA GLY A 312 -11.04 -9.86 -14.95
C GLY A 312 -12.20 -9.38 -14.05
N GLY A 313 -11.95 -8.41 -13.17
CA GLY A 313 -12.91 -7.88 -12.21
C GLY A 313 -12.23 -7.63 -10.87
N ASP A 314 -12.92 -6.99 -9.91
CA ASP A 314 -12.43 -6.91 -8.53
C ASP A 314 -12.68 -8.24 -7.77
N TRP A 315 -12.22 -8.33 -6.52
CA TRP A 315 -12.24 -9.51 -5.65
C TRP A 315 -13.63 -10.15 -5.49
N ASP A 316 -14.72 -9.37 -5.59
CA ASP A 316 -16.12 -9.80 -5.49
C ASP A 316 -16.84 -9.94 -6.84
N GLN A 317 -16.14 -9.64 -7.93
CA GLN A 317 -16.68 -9.63 -9.30
C GLN A 317 -16.07 -10.74 -10.16
N GLY A 318 -15.42 -11.72 -9.54
CA GLY A 318 -14.75 -12.83 -10.24
C GLY A 318 -13.30 -12.53 -10.62
N GLY A 319 -12.71 -11.47 -10.08
CA GLY A 319 -11.29 -11.14 -10.27
C GLY A 319 -10.34 -12.21 -9.74
N SER A 320 -9.20 -12.36 -10.41
CA SER A 320 -8.15 -13.33 -10.05
C SER A 320 -6.75 -12.77 -10.30
N CYS A 321 -5.71 -13.49 -9.86
CA CYS A 321 -4.29 -13.11 -10.07
C CYS A 321 -3.42 -14.35 -10.27
N GLN A 322 -3.64 -15.09 -11.34
CA GLN A 322 -2.98 -16.38 -11.60
C GLN A 322 -1.70 -16.25 -12.45
N ARG A 323 -1.15 -15.03 -12.60
CA ARG A 323 0.05 -14.82 -13.39
C ARG A 323 1.27 -15.55 -12.82
N SER A 324 2.15 -15.95 -13.73
CA SER A 324 3.44 -16.58 -13.45
C SER A 324 4.64 -15.72 -13.87
N GLN A 325 4.39 -14.62 -14.58
CA GLN A 325 5.38 -13.67 -15.09
C GLN A 325 4.98 -12.23 -14.74
N PRO A 326 5.95 -11.31 -14.56
CA PRO A 326 5.67 -9.90 -14.37
C PRO A 326 4.84 -9.31 -15.52
N LEU A 327 4.16 -8.21 -15.23
CA LEU A 327 3.47 -7.40 -16.24
C LEU A 327 4.47 -6.71 -17.15
N LEU A 328 4.05 -6.50 -18.40
CA LEU A 328 4.70 -5.56 -19.30
C LEU A 328 4.34 -4.11 -18.90
N PRO A 329 5.18 -3.10 -19.24
CA PRO A 329 4.90 -1.70 -18.91
C PRO A 329 3.52 -1.21 -19.37
N GLU A 330 3.06 -1.64 -20.54
CA GLU A 330 1.75 -1.25 -21.07
C GLU A 330 0.61 -1.83 -20.22
N GLN A 331 0.77 -3.08 -19.76
CA GLN A 331 -0.19 -3.75 -18.89
C GLN A 331 -0.25 -3.11 -17.50
N VAL A 332 0.88 -2.61 -16.99
CA VAL A 332 0.91 -1.82 -15.76
C VAL A 332 0.04 -0.57 -15.91
N GLU A 333 0.19 0.17 -17.01
CA GLU A 333 -0.64 1.35 -17.24
C GLU A 333 -2.11 1.01 -17.45
N ASP A 334 -2.44 -0.10 -18.11
CA ASP A 334 -3.84 -0.51 -18.29
C ASP A 334 -4.56 -0.77 -16.96
N ILE A 335 -3.90 -1.40 -15.98
CA ILE A 335 -4.57 -1.83 -14.75
C ILE A 335 -4.41 -0.85 -13.57
N PHE A 336 -3.42 0.05 -13.60
CA PHE A 336 -3.16 1.01 -12.51
C PHE A 336 -3.44 2.48 -12.90
N SER A 337 -3.62 2.80 -14.18
CA SER A 337 -3.83 4.19 -14.61
C SER A 337 -5.06 4.83 -13.97
N VAL A 338 -4.84 5.98 -13.34
CA VAL A 338 -5.91 6.85 -12.82
C VAL A 338 -6.77 7.40 -13.96
N LYS A 339 -6.16 7.72 -15.10
CA LYS A 339 -6.88 8.27 -16.26
C LYS A 339 -7.86 7.27 -16.87
N ASN A 340 -7.52 5.99 -16.81
CA ASN A 340 -8.32 4.91 -17.41
C ASN A 340 -9.21 4.21 -16.38
N ASN A 341 -9.19 4.65 -15.12
CA ASN A 341 -9.87 3.98 -14.01
C ASN A 341 -9.56 2.47 -13.96
N GLY A 342 -8.27 2.14 -14.00
CA GLY A 342 -7.80 0.75 -13.98
C GLY A 342 -8.29 -0.02 -12.77
N THR A 343 -8.41 -1.35 -12.87
CA THR A 343 -8.99 -2.21 -11.82
C THR A 343 -8.28 -2.08 -10.46
N ASN A 344 -6.98 -1.76 -10.46
CA ASN A 344 -6.16 -1.65 -9.25
C ASN A 344 -5.68 -0.20 -9.01
N VAL A 345 -6.41 0.78 -9.54
CA VAL A 345 -6.09 2.22 -9.49
C VAL A 345 -5.90 2.77 -8.07
N GLU A 346 -6.48 2.12 -7.05
CA GLU A 346 -6.40 2.59 -5.67
C GLU A 346 -4.95 2.67 -5.17
N ALA A 347 -4.03 1.87 -5.71
CA ALA A 347 -2.62 1.94 -5.35
C ALA A 347 -2.03 3.34 -5.60
N ARG A 348 -2.33 3.93 -6.77
CA ARG A 348 -1.86 5.26 -7.15
C ARG A 348 -2.66 6.37 -6.46
N LEU A 349 -3.96 6.18 -6.23
CA LEU A 349 -4.80 7.16 -5.51
C LEU A 349 -4.36 7.31 -4.05
N VAL A 350 -4.16 6.21 -3.32
CA VAL A 350 -3.65 6.25 -1.93
C VAL A 350 -2.31 6.99 -1.87
N ASN A 351 -1.42 6.76 -2.84
CA ASN A 351 -0.14 7.45 -2.90
C ASN A 351 -0.29 8.95 -3.14
N GLN A 352 -1.25 9.42 -3.94
CA GLN A 352 -1.49 10.85 -4.13
C GLN A 352 -1.83 11.54 -2.79
N HIS A 353 -2.69 10.93 -1.98
CA HIS A 353 -3.00 11.41 -0.63
C HIS A 353 -1.77 11.37 0.29
N LEU A 354 -0.99 10.30 0.22
CA LEU A 354 0.24 10.16 1.00
C LEU A 354 1.27 11.23 0.64
N TYR A 355 1.55 11.45 -0.64
CA TYR A 355 2.52 12.46 -1.10
C TYR A 355 2.14 13.86 -0.62
N LYS A 356 0.85 14.21 -0.74
CA LYS A 356 0.30 15.46 -0.23
C LYS A 356 0.45 15.58 1.28
N ALA A 357 0.16 14.51 2.04
CA ALA A 357 0.18 14.56 3.49
C ALA A 357 1.60 14.65 4.09
N LEU A 358 2.61 14.09 3.42
CA LEU A 358 4.00 14.14 3.88
C LEU A 358 4.75 15.39 3.40
N GLU A 359 4.16 16.23 2.54
CA GLU A 359 4.77 17.48 2.11
C GLU A 359 5.10 18.38 3.32
N GLY A 360 6.39 18.73 3.46
CA GLY A 360 6.89 19.51 4.60
C GLY A 360 7.00 18.76 5.93
N SER A 361 6.73 17.45 5.95
CA SER A 361 6.95 16.60 7.13
C SER A 361 8.39 16.10 7.22
N ASN A 362 8.76 15.56 8.39
CA ASN A 362 10.06 14.93 8.63
C ASN A 362 10.07 13.42 8.29
N PHE A 363 9.14 12.95 7.47
CA PHE A 363 9.10 11.56 7.02
C PHE A 363 9.85 11.39 5.70
N HIS A 364 10.49 10.23 5.55
CA HIS A 364 11.05 9.79 4.28
C HIS A 364 10.10 8.83 3.58
N PHE A 365 9.98 8.94 2.27
CA PHE A 365 9.30 7.92 1.48
C PHE A 365 10.17 6.67 1.37
N LEU A 366 9.53 5.51 1.54
CA LEU A 366 10.03 4.25 1.06
C LEU A 366 9.16 3.85 -0.14
N ASP A 367 9.55 4.31 -1.33
CA ASP A 367 8.75 4.14 -2.54
C ASP A 367 8.92 2.75 -3.16
N ILE A 368 7.91 1.90 -2.93
CA ILE A 368 7.86 0.53 -3.41
C ILE A 368 6.76 0.31 -4.45
N THR A 369 5.92 1.31 -4.73
CA THR A 369 4.67 1.06 -5.48
C THR A 369 4.99 0.72 -6.91
N HIS A 370 5.73 1.58 -7.61
CA HIS A 370 5.98 1.39 -9.04
C HIS A 370 6.68 0.07 -9.34
N MET A 371 7.75 -0.28 -8.60
CA MET A 371 8.39 -1.59 -8.76
C MET A 371 7.42 -2.74 -8.48
N SER A 372 6.47 -2.57 -7.56
CA SER A 372 5.53 -3.63 -7.20
C SER A 372 4.39 -3.80 -8.21
N GLU A 373 4.02 -2.74 -8.96
CA GLU A 373 2.99 -2.79 -10.00
C GLU A 373 3.34 -3.79 -11.12
N PHE A 374 4.61 -4.10 -11.33
CA PHE A 374 5.01 -5.10 -12.31
C PHE A 374 4.80 -6.53 -11.82
N ARG A 375 4.71 -6.77 -10.51
CA ARG A 375 4.94 -8.09 -9.91
C ARG A 375 3.69 -8.92 -9.70
N ALA A 376 2.74 -8.86 -10.61
CA ALA A 376 1.53 -9.70 -10.59
C ALA A 376 1.81 -11.21 -10.40
N ASP A 377 3.00 -11.68 -10.79
CA ASP A 377 3.48 -13.06 -10.61
C ASP A 377 3.74 -13.49 -9.17
N ALA A 378 3.94 -12.53 -8.27
CA ALA A 378 4.50 -12.75 -6.95
C ALA A 378 3.44 -12.87 -5.83
N HIS A 379 2.15 -12.83 -6.18
CA HIS A 379 1.05 -13.06 -5.24
C HIS A 379 0.85 -14.54 -4.94
N PRO A 380 0.43 -14.92 -3.72
CA PRO A 380 0.06 -16.30 -3.41
C PRO A 380 -1.07 -16.83 -4.27
N SER A 381 -2.00 -15.96 -4.68
CA SER A 381 -3.12 -16.34 -5.52
C SER A 381 -3.93 -17.48 -4.86
N SER A 382 -4.24 -18.55 -5.59
CA SER A 382 -4.96 -19.72 -5.07
C SER A 382 -4.13 -20.62 -4.14
N ALA A 383 -2.80 -20.49 -4.13
CA ALA A 383 -1.92 -21.39 -3.38
C ALA A 383 -2.13 -21.27 -1.86
N GLY A 384 -2.65 -20.15 -1.36
CA GLY A 384 -2.87 -19.94 0.07
C GLY A 384 -3.96 -20.81 0.73
N GLY A 385 -4.66 -21.65 -0.05
CA GLY A 385 -5.75 -22.51 0.44
C GLY A 385 -7.01 -21.76 0.83
N LYS A 386 -7.15 -20.50 0.37
CA LYS A 386 -8.37 -19.70 0.52
C LYS A 386 -9.37 -20.07 -0.59
N LYS A 387 -10.66 -19.79 -0.33
CA LYS A 387 -11.72 -19.96 -1.34
C LYS A 387 -11.63 -18.96 -2.50
N HIS A 388 -10.88 -17.88 -2.31
CA HIS A 388 -10.63 -16.83 -3.29
C HIS A 388 -9.13 -16.54 -3.36
N ASP A 389 -8.68 -16.01 -4.48
CA ASP A 389 -7.27 -15.67 -4.70
C ASP A 389 -6.80 -14.57 -3.74
N ASP A 390 -5.62 -14.77 -3.15
CA ASP A 390 -4.93 -13.70 -2.42
C ASP A 390 -4.08 -12.88 -3.39
N CYS A 391 -4.69 -11.83 -3.94
CA CYS A 391 -4.06 -10.89 -4.87
C CYS A 391 -3.55 -9.62 -4.20
N MET A 392 -3.44 -9.63 -2.87
CA MET A 392 -3.03 -8.48 -2.06
C MET A 392 -1.68 -8.74 -1.40
N HIS A 393 -1.53 -9.88 -0.72
CA HIS A 393 -0.29 -10.24 -0.03
C HIS A 393 0.73 -10.85 -0.98
N TRP A 394 1.95 -11.04 -0.51
CA TRP A 394 3.08 -11.48 -1.33
C TRP A 394 3.62 -12.82 -0.88
N CYS A 395 4.05 -13.63 -1.85
CA CYS A 395 4.82 -14.83 -1.60
C CYS A 395 6.11 -14.51 -0.85
N LEU A 396 6.48 -15.39 0.09
CA LEU A 396 7.77 -15.36 0.78
C LEU A 396 8.55 -16.67 0.51
N PRO A 397 9.83 -16.59 0.12
CA PRO A 397 10.57 -15.38 -0.29
C PRO A 397 10.01 -14.75 -1.59
N GLY A 398 10.26 -13.46 -1.79
CA GLY A 398 9.70 -12.70 -2.90
C GLY A 398 9.91 -11.18 -2.81
N ILE A 399 8.98 -10.40 -3.34
CA ILE A 399 9.16 -8.95 -3.55
C ILE A 399 9.44 -8.16 -2.26
N THR A 400 8.90 -8.58 -1.12
CA THR A 400 9.15 -7.92 0.16
C THR A 400 10.63 -7.97 0.56
N ASP A 401 11.40 -8.91 0.02
CA ASP A 401 12.84 -8.96 0.21
C ASP A 401 13.53 -7.80 -0.50
N THR A 402 13.07 -7.45 -1.71
CA THR A 402 13.51 -6.25 -2.44
C THR A 402 13.10 -4.96 -1.72
N TRP A 403 11.92 -4.92 -1.10
CA TRP A 403 11.53 -3.78 -0.28
C TRP A 403 12.47 -3.59 0.92
N ASN A 404 12.94 -4.69 1.52
CA ASN A 404 13.92 -4.64 2.59
C ASN A 404 15.31 -4.22 2.09
N ASP A 405 15.71 -4.64 0.88
CA ASP A 405 16.93 -4.14 0.22
C ASP A 405 16.87 -2.62 0.03
N LEU A 406 15.72 -2.10 -0.40
CA LEU A 406 15.46 -0.67 -0.51
C LEU A 406 15.51 0.02 0.86
N LEU A 407 14.82 -0.52 1.86
CA LEU A 407 14.82 0.02 3.22
C LEU A 407 16.25 0.18 3.75
N VAL A 408 17.08 -0.86 3.67
CA VAL A 408 18.45 -0.82 4.17
C VAL A 408 19.30 0.20 3.41
N THR A 409 19.11 0.29 2.09
CA THR A 409 19.80 1.29 1.27
C THR A 409 19.44 2.72 1.69
N HIS A 410 18.15 3.00 1.89
CA HIS A 410 17.69 4.29 2.41
C HIS A 410 18.24 4.60 3.80
N LEU A 411 18.18 3.65 4.73
CA LEU A 411 18.68 3.84 6.09
C LEU A 411 20.19 4.12 6.12
N ASN A 412 20.97 3.41 5.31
CA ASN A 412 22.41 3.65 5.19
C ASN A 412 22.68 5.06 4.62
N GLY A 413 21.93 5.48 3.60
CA GLY A 413 22.05 6.83 3.04
C GLY A 413 21.63 7.95 3.99
N LEU A 414 20.77 7.68 4.97
CA LEU A 414 20.42 8.64 6.03
C LEU A 414 21.49 8.70 7.12
N LYS A 415 22.09 7.56 7.47
CA LYS A 415 23.20 7.50 8.44
C LYS A 415 24.47 8.21 7.97
N VAL A 416 24.74 8.28 6.67
CA VAL A 416 25.91 9.00 6.14
C VAL A 416 25.73 10.52 6.21
N ARG A 417 24.48 11.00 6.24
CA ARG A 417 24.14 12.44 6.21
C ARG A 417 24.01 13.09 7.61
N ASN A 418 23.91 12.27 8.66
CA ASN A 418 23.86 12.69 10.06
C ASN A 418 25.19 12.35 10.73
#